data_AF-A0A7L4QGM5-F1
#
_entry.id   AF-A0A7L4QGM5-F1
#
_cell.length_a   1.000
_cell.length_b   1.000
_cell.length_c   1.000
_cell.angle_alpha   90.00
_cell.angle_beta   90.00
_cell.angle_gamma   90.00
#
_symmetry.space_group_name_H-M   'P 1'
#
loop_
_entity.id
_entity.type
_entity.pdbx_description
1 polymer ?
#
loop_
_entity_poly.entity_id
_entity_poly.type
_entity_poly.pdbx_seq_one_letter_code
_entity_poly.pdbx_strand_id
1 'polypeptide(L)'
;SCKNRRLSHAIKQVSYTKPVFLSKKVVELIENSARNQGIDTLRMVSGAVHDSSVIAELTDVGMIFVPSKDGRSHCPEEYTYLKDIEIAANILLESVIELSK
;
A
#
# COMPACT_ATOMS: atom_id res chain seq x y z
N SER A 1 -30.64 -6.44 -21.37
CA SER A 1 -31.17 -5.51 -20.35
C SER A 1 -32.18 -6.22 -19.46
N CYS A 2 -32.23 -5.94 -18.15
CA CYS A 2 -33.20 -6.51 -17.20
C CYS A 2 -34.65 -6.35 -17.70
N LYS A 3 -34.95 -5.23 -18.37
CA LYS A 3 -36.24 -4.97 -19.03
C LYS A 3 -36.61 -6.03 -20.06
N ASN A 4 -35.65 -6.46 -20.90
CA ASN A 4 -35.86 -7.50 -21.92
C ASN A 4 -36.02 -8.91 -21.31
N ARG A 5 -35.63 -9.08 -20.05
CA ARG A 5 -35.78 -10.32 -19.28
C ARG A 5 -36.94 -10.27 -18.29
N ARG A 6 -37.75 -9.19 -18.29
CA ARG A 6 -38.87 -8.95 -17.35
C ARG A 6 -38.45 -8.99 -15.88
N LEU A 7 -37.24 -8.53 -15.57
CA LEU A 7 -36.70 -8.44 -14.20
C LEU A 7 -36.67 -6.98 -13.73
N SER A 8 -36.98 -6.75 -12.44
CA SER A 8 -36.72 -5.49 -11.74
C SER A 8 -35.31 -5.51 -11.13
N HIS A 9 -34.72 -4.32 -10.90
CA HIS A 9 -33.44 -4.16 -10.22
C HIS A 9 -33.40 -2.84 -9.47
N ALA A 10 -32.57 -2.78 -8.42
CA ALA A 10 -32.22 -1.57 -7.70
C ALA A 10 -30.70 -1.55 -7.49
N ILE A 11 -30.10 -0.37 -7.61
CA ILE A 11 -28.66 -0.17 -7.39
C ILE A 11 -28.53 0.74 -6.18
N LYS A 12 -27.72 0.33 -5.20
CA LYS A 12 -27.36 1.13 -4.04
C LYS A 12 -25.84 1.12 -3.89
N GLN A 13 -25.23 2.29 -3.88
CA GLN A 13 -23.82 2.43 -3.53
C GLN A 13 -23.66 2.19 -2.03
N VAL A 14 -22.88 1.18 -1.65
CA VAL A 14 -22.66 0.81 -0.25
C VAL A 14 -21.44 1.50 0.33
N SER A 15 -20.40 1.74 -0.47
CA SER A 15 -19.17 2.39 -0.04
C SER A 15 -18.53 3.19 -1.17
N TYR A 16 -17.82 4.25 -0.80
CA TYR A 16 -16.94 5.03 -1.67
C TYR A 16 -15.87 5.70 -0.83
N THR A 17 -14.62 5.60 -1.27
CA THR A 17 -13.46 6.22 -0.63
C THR A 17 -12.73 7.05 -1.67
N LYS A 18 -12.38 8.30 -1.32
CA LYS A 18 -11.59 9.17 -2.20
C LYS A 18 -10.12 8.69 -2.22
N PRO A 19 -9.37 8.93 -3.31
CA PRO A 19 -7.94 8.72 -3.31
C PRO A 19 -7.26 9.52 -2.20
N VAL A 20 -6.28 8.91 -1.54
CA VAL A 20 -5.53 9.50 -0.43
C VAL A 20 -4.07 9.66 -0.85
N PHE A 21 -3.53 10.86 -0.66
CA PHE A 21 -2.10 11.12 -0.79
C PHE A 21 -1.44 10.90 0.57
N LEU A 22 -0.46 10.00 0.60
CA LEU A 22 0.36 9.78 1.79
C LEU A 22 1.37 10.93 1.97
N SER A 23 1.91 11.04 3.19
CA SER A 23 2.76 12.15 3.59
C SER A 23 4.06 12.16 2.78
N LYS A 24 4.33 13.25 2.06
CA LYS A 24 5.58 13.41 1.29
C LYS A 24 6.81 13.26 2.17
N LYS A 25 6.75 13.80 3.39
CA LYS A 25 7.83 13.71 4.38
C LYS A 25 8.15 12.24 4.71
N VAL A 26 7.13 11.44 5.01
CA VAL A 26 7.33 10.03 5.38
C VAL A 26 7.78 9.22 4.17
N VAL A 27 7.21 9.46 2.99
CA VAL A 27 7.62 8.79 1.75
C VAL A 27 9.08 9.09 1.41
N GLU A 28 9.50 10.35 1.46
CA GLU A 28 10.90 10.73 1.20
C GLU A 28 11.87 10.16 2.24
N LEU A 29 11.45 10.09 3.51
CA LEU A 29 12.24 9.47 4.56
C LEU A 29 12.45 7.97 4.30
N ILE A 30 11.38 7.24 3.95
CA ILE A 30 11.44 5.82 3.58
C ILE A 30 12.39 5.60 2.39
N GLU A 31 12.30 6.44 1.36
CA GLU A 31 13.18 6.36 0.19
C GLU A 31 14.64 6.62 0.53
N ASN A 32 14.91 7.56 1.44
CA ASN A 32 16.26 7.83 1.90
C ASN A 32 16.81 6.66 2.72
N SER A 33 16.01 6.04 3.59
CA SER A 33 16.40 4.82 4.32
C SER A 33 16.71 3.66 3.37
N ALA A 34 15.90 3.47 2.33
CA ALA A 34 16.21 2.47 1.30
C ALA A 34 17.54 2.78 0.56
N ARG A 35 17.76 4.05 0.20
CA ARG A 35 18.99 4.49 -0.48
C ARG A 35 20.23 4.29 0.39
N ASN A 36 20.15 4.53 1.69
CA ASN A 36 21.26 4.31 2.63
C ASN A 36 21.68 2.84 2.70
N GLN A 37 20.75 1.93 2.44
CA GLN A 37 20.98 0.49 2.38
C GLN A 37 21.35 0.00 0.97
N GLY A 38 21.50 0.91 -0.01
CA GLY A 38 21.84 0.57 -1.40
C GLY A 38 20.69 -0.12 -2.15
N ILE A 39 19.44 0.11 -1.74
CA ILE A 39 18.25 -0.49 -2.35
C ILE A 39 17.58 0.54 -3.27
N ASP A 40 17.41 0.17 -4.54
CA ASP A 40 16.64 0.95 -5.50
C ASP A 40 15.14 0.84 -5.21
N THR A 41 14.42 1.95 -5.32
CA THR A 41 12.97 2.02 -5.07
C THR A 41 12.25 2.73 -6.21
N LEU A 42 10.93 2.47 -6.29
CA LEU A 42 10.03 3.14 -7.21
C LEU A 42 8.81 3.65 -6.45
N ARG A 43 8.43 4.92 -6.67
CA ARG A 43 7.15 5.44 -6.18
C ARG A 43 6.00 4.83 -6.97
N MET A 44 4.99 4.34 -6.26
CA MET A 44 3.79 3.80 -6.89
C MET A 44 2.52 4.11 -6.08
N VAL A 45 1.38 3.99 -6.75
CA VAL A 45 0.05 4.11 -6.13
C VAL A 45 -0.42 2.72 -5.71
N SER A 46 -1.00 2.61 -4.51
CA SER A 46 -1.68 1.38 -4.09
C SER A 46 -3.00 1.21 -4.82
N GLY A 47 -3.19 0.07 -5.50
CA GLY A 47 -4.48 -0.31 -6.08
C GLY A 47 -5.47 -0.88 -5.05
N ALA A 48 -4.98 -1.35 -3.91
CA ALA A 48 -5.78 -1.86 -2.81
C ALA A 48 -5.98 -0.80 -1.72
N VAL A 49 -7.09 -0.92 -0.99
CA VAL A 49 -7.36 -0.12 0.20
C VAL A 49 -6.67 -0.79 1.39
N HIS A 50 -5.99 0.02 2.19
CA HIS A 50 -5.31 -0.40 3.43
C HIS A 50 -5.71 0.54 4.56
N ASP A 51 -5.54 0.12 5.81
CA ASP A 51 -5.85 0.96 6.98
C ASP A 51 -5.08 2.29 6.96
N SER A 52 -3.91 2.30 6.33
CA SER A 52 -3.12 3.52 6.09
C SER A 52 -3.91 4.63 5.41
N SER A 53 -4.87 4.33 4.52
CA SER A 53 -5.70 5.36 3.88
C SER A 53 -6.66 6.03 4.86
N VAL A 54 -7.10 5.31 5.89
CA VAL A 54 -7.96 5.87 6.95
C VAL A 54 -7.10 6.63 7.96
N ILE A 55 -5.96 6.05 8.36
CA ILE A 55 -5.06 6.64 9.36
C ILE A 55 -4.43 7.95 8.84
N ALA A 56 -4.24 8.07 7.52
CA ALA A 56 -3.73 9.29 6.88
C ALA A 56 -4.60 10.54 7.10
N GLU A 57 -5.87 10.39 7.53
CA GLU A 57 -6.71 11.53 7.94
C GLU A 57 -6.31 12.10 9.30
N LEU A 58 -5.57 11.33 10.12
CA LEU A 58 -5.22 11.68 11.50
C LEU A 58 -3.75 12.06 11.66
N THR A 59 -2.84 11.48 10.88
CA THR A 59 -1.40 11.67 11.04
C THR A 59 -0.64 11.45 9.74
N ASP A 60 0.65 11.77 9.76
CA ASP A 60 1.60 11.45 8.70
C ASP A 60 1.76 9.93 8.55
N VAL A 61 1.49 9.40 7.36
CA VAL A 61 1.58 7.97 7.03
C VAL A 61 2.41 7.77 5.77
N GLY A 62 3.15 6.66 5.71
CA GLY A 62 3.83 6.14 4.53
C GLY A 62 3.65 4.63 4.44
N MET A 63 3.96 4.05 3.28
CA MET A 63 3.86 2.61 3.03
C MET A 63 5.11 2.11 2.30
N ILE A 64 5.51 0.88 2.61
CA ILE A 64 6.58 0.15 1.92
C ILE A 64 5.95 -1.06 1.26
N PHE A 65 6.14 -1.20 -0.04
CA PHE A 65 5.69 -2.36 -0.82
C PHE A 65 6.87 -3.27 -1.14
N VAL A 66 6.59 -4.57 -1.15
CA VAL A 66 7.51 -5.63 -1.60
C VAL A 66 6.87 -6.42 -2.72
N PRO A 67 7.65 -6.94 -3.68
CA PRO A 67 7.11 -7.74 -4.76
C PRO A 67 6.60 -9.09 -4.24
N SER A 68 5.36 -9.42 -4.57
CA SER A 68 4.85 -10.78 -4.45
C SER A 68 5.02 -11.53 -5.77
N LYS A 69 5.29 -12.84 -5.69
CA LYS A 69 5.44 -13.73 -6.84
C LYS A 69 4.22 -13.62 -7.75
N ASP A 70 4.46 -13.29 -9.03
CA ASP A 70 3.45 -13.10 -10.06
C ASP A 70 2.36 -12.06 -9.70
N GLY A 71 2.63 -11.15 -8.75
CA GLY A 71 1.68 -10.14 -8.28
C GLY A 71 0.42 -10.71 -7.63
N ARG A 72 0.47 -11.96 -7.16
CA ARG A 72 -0.69 -12.67 -6.61
C ARG A 72 -1.01 -12.19 -5.19
N SER A 73 -2.30 -12.03 -4.91
CA SER A 73 -2.82 -11.78 -3.57
C SER A 73 -4.22 -12.38 -3.40
N HIS A 74 -4.66 -12.62 -2.15
CA HIS A 74 -5.94 -13.24 -1.81
C HIS A 74 -6.12 -14.65 -2.40
N CYS A 75 -5.02 -15.39 -2.50
CA CYS A 75 -5.04 -16.79 -2.93
C CYS A 75 -3.99 -17.61 -2.18
N PRO A 76 -4.16 -18.94 -2.05
CA PRO A 76 -3.23 -19.80 -1.31
C PRO A 76 -1.76 -19.74 -1.78
N GLU A 77 -1.53 -19.38 -3.03
CA GLU A 77 -0.20 -19.32 -3.64
C GLU A 77 0.42 -17.92 -3.60
N GLU A 78 -0.24 -16.96 -2.92
CA GLU A 78 0.37 -15.68 -2.53
C GLU A 78 1.68 -15.96 -1.80
N TYR A 79 2.77 -15.38 -2.29
CA TYR A 79 4.10 -15.62 -1.76
C TYR A 79 5.02 -14.45 -2.05
N THR A 80 5.74 -14.00 -1.03
CA THR A 80 6.83 -13.01 -1.13
C THR A 80 8.11 -13.67 -0.65
N TYR A 81 9.21 -13.49 -1.38
CA TYR A 81 10.48 -14.08 -0.97
C TYR A 81 10.97 -13.48 0.34
N LEU A 82 11.52 -14.31 1.22
CA LEU A 82 12.02 -13.87 2.53
C LEU A 82 13.06 -12.74 2.42
N LYS A 83 13.88 -12.74 1.36
CA LYS A 83 14.85 -11.67 1.09
C LYS A 83 14.17 -10.31 0.89
N ASP A 84 13.05 -10.27 0.17
CA ASP A 84 12.32 -9.03 -0.07
C ASP A 84 11.63 -8.53 1.21
N ILE A 85 11.12 -9.46 2.03
CA ILE A 85 10.55 -9.16 3.35
C ILE A 85 11.63 -8.58 4.28
N GLU A 86 12.82 -9.19 4.31
CA GLU A 86 13.95 -8.73 5.12
C GLU A 86 14.39 -7.32 4.72
N ILE A 87 14.54 -7.06 3.42
CA ILE A 87 14.88 -5.72 2.90
C ILE A 87 13.86 -4.69 3.38
N ALA A 88 12.56 -4.95 3.21
CA ALA A 88 11.53 -4.00 3.64
C ALA A 88 11.46 -3.83 5.15
N ALA A 89 11.68 -4.90 5.93
CA ALA A 89 11.72 -4.82 7.38
C ALA A 89 12.89 -3.94 7.88
N ASN A 90 14.06 -4.06 7.25
CA ASN A 90 15.22 -3.21 7.56
C ASN A 90 14.99 -1.74 7.17
N ILE A 91 14.36 -1.49 6.02
CA ILE A 91 13.97 -0.13 5.61
C ILE A 91 12.95 0.46 6.60
N LEU A 92 11.96 -0.32 7.01
CA LEU A 92 10.97 0.09 8.00
C LEU A 92 11.64 0.43 9.34
N LEU A 93 12.56 -0.43 9.81
CA LEU A 93 13.30 -0.22 11.05
C LEU A 93 14.08 1.10 11.03
N GLU A 94 14.89 1.32 9.99
CA GLU A 94 15.64 2.57 9.84
C GLU A 94 14.70 3.78 9.76
N SER A 95 13.59 3.66 9.02
CA SER A 95 12.61 4.75 8.88
C SER A 95 11.99 5.13 10.22
N VAL A 96 11.63 4.14 11.06
CA VAL A 96 11.08 4.38 12.40
C VAL A 96 12.11 5.02 13.31
N ILE A 97 13.38 4.57 13.25
CA ILE A 97 14.47 5.19 14.02
C ILE A 97 14.62 6.66 13.63
N GLU A 98 14.68 6.99 12.34
CA GLU A 98 14.81 8.38 11.88
C GLU A 98 13.59 9.25 12.26
N LEU A 99 12.37 8.69 12.25
CA LEU A 99 11.17 9.41 12.69
C LEU A 99 11.13 9.67 14.21
N SER A 100 11.87 8.89 15.00
CA SER A 100 11.88 8.99 16.45
C SER A 100 12.91 9.98 17.02
N LYS A 101 13.75 10.56 16.16
CA LYS A 101 14.73 11.60 16.53
C LYS A 101 14.08 12.98 16.56
#